data_AF-A0A959AW27-F1
#
_entry.id   AF-A0A959AW27-F1
#
_cell.length_a   1.000
_cell.length_b   1.000
_cell.length_c   1.000
_cell.angle_alpha   90.00
_cell.angle_beta   90.00
_cell.angle_gamma   90.00
#
_symmetry.space_group_name_H-M   'P 1'
#
loop_
_entity.id
_entity.type
_entity.pdbx_description
1 polymer ?
#
loop_
_entity_poly.entity_id
_entity_poly.type
_entity_poly.pdbx_seq_one_letter_code
_entity_poly.pdbx_strand_id
1 'polypeptide(L)'
;MKHFADLYTQLDQTTKTNAKVDALARYFEQADAEDRLWTVAILSHRRPRRTVNSTLLRTWAAEMAGIPLWLFEESYHIVGDLSEAIALALPRQQTENPRSLTYWIEYIKSLGQLEEGEKKEQITSAWNSMGYTERLVFNKLIMGGFRIGVSQKLMVRALSQYTGIDENILAHRIMGNWDPAETSFESLILTKDPLEDISKPYPFYLAYALEDDPEELGGPGEWLAERKWDGIRGQLIVRKDELFVWSRGEELVTDKFPEYHPLAGLLPNGTVIDGEILPFKDGKPLTFNDLQTRIGRKNVTKSILKKVPVAMMAYDLLEWQGE
;
A
#
# COMPACT_ATOMS: atom_id res chain seq x y z
N MET A 1 -12.96 2.48 -17.21
CA MET A 1 -13.21 1.32 -16.36
C MET A 1 -12.69 0.05 -17.01
N LYS A 2 -13.09 -0.25 -18.25
CA LYS A 2 -12.65 -1.44 -18.99
C LYS A 2 -11.17 -1.82 -18.83
N HIS A 3 -10.23 -0.93 -19.14
CA HIS A 3 -8.79 -1.21 -18.96
C HIS A 3 -8.41 -1.57 -17.51
N PHE A 4 -9.02 -0.92 -16.52
CA PHE A 4 -8.77 -1.20 -15.11
C PHE A 4 -9.43 -2.52 -14.66
N ALA A 5 -10.59 -2.87 -15.23
CA ALA A 5 -11.23 -4.16 -15.03
C ALA A 5 -10.40 -5.30 -15.65
N ASP A 6 -9.83 -5.08 -16.83
CA ASP A 6 -8.91 -6.03 -17.47
C ASP A 6 -7.63 -6.22 -16.64
N LEU A 7 -7.06 -5.12 -16.11
CA LEU A 7 -5.96 -5.17 -15.14
C LEU A 7 -6.35 -5.98 -13.90
N TYR A 8 -7.53 -5.71 -13.31
CA TYR A 8 -8.03 -6.46 -12.15
C TYR A 8 -8.06 -7.96 -12.45
N THR A 9 -8.64 -8.37 -13.59
CA THR A 9 -8.72 -9.79 -13.97
C THR A 9 -7.33 -10.41 -14.11
N GLN A 10 -6.39 -9.73 -14.75
CA GLN A 10 -5.02 -10.24 -14.89
C GLN A 10 -4.32 -10.41 -13.54
N LEU A 11 -4.53 -9.49 -12.60
CA LEU A 11 -3.92 -9.52 -11.28
C LEU A 11 -4.53 -10.57 -10.36
N ASP A 12 -5.84 -10.80 -10.48
CA ASP A 12 -6.59 -11.76 -9.68
C ASP A 12 -6.34 -13.21 -10.13
N GLN A 13 -6.19 -13.44 -11.43
CA GLN A 13 -5.99 -14.78 -12.00
C GLN A 13 -4.55 -15.29 -11.95
N THR A 14 -3.61 -14.51 -11.41
CA THR A 14 -2.20 -14.90 -11.34
C THR A 14 -1.63 -14.83 -9.93
N THR A 15 -0.81 -15.83 -9.60
CA THR A 15 0.01 -15.85 -8.38
C THR A 15 1.47 -15.45 -8.66
N LYS A 16 1.86 -15.30 -9.93
CA LYS A 16 3.25 -15.01 -10.31
C LYS A 16 3.55 -13.52 -10.17
N THR A 17 4.53 -13.19 -9.32
CA THR A 17 4.93 -11.79 -9.06
C THR A 17 5.28 -11.03 -10.33
N ASN A 18 6.15 -11.57 -11.20
CA ASN A 18 6.55 -10.86 -12.43
C ASN A 18 5.37 -10.64 -13.40
N ALA A 19 4.44 -11.60 -13.50
CA ALA A 19 3.26 -11.43 -14.34
C ALA A 19 2.36 -10.27 -13.85
N LYS A 20 2.27 -10.06 -12.53
CA LYS A 20 1.57 -8.90 -11.96
C LYS A 20 2.27 -7.58 -12.27
N VAL A 21 3.61 -7.57 -12.17
CA VAL A 21 4.43 -6.40 -12.51
C VAL A 21 4.23 -6.03 -13.99
N ASP A 22 4.30 -7.01 -14.89
CA ASP A 22 4.09 -6.80 -16.34
C ASP A 22 2.67 -6.33 -16.67
N ALA A 23 1.65 -6.86 -15.98
CA ALA A 23 0.27 -6.41 -16.15
C ALA A 23 0.09 -4.93 -15.74
N LEU A 24 0.68 -4.54 -14.61
CA LEU A 24 0.64 -3.16 -14.14
C LEU A 24 1.43 -2.21 -15.04
N ALA A 25 2.64 -2.58 -15.46
CA ALA A 25 3.45 -1.76 -16.37
C ALA A 25 2.71 -1.51 -17.69
N ARG A 26 2.15 -2.56 -18.31
CA ARG A 26 1.32 -2.43 -19.53
C ARG A 26 0.08 -1.56 -19.31
N TYR A 27 -0.57 -1.68 -18.16
CA TYR A 27 -1.70 -0.80 -17.83
C TYR A 27 -1.26 0.66 -17.75
N PHE A 28 -0.12 0.96 -17.11
CA PHE A 28 0.39 2.32 -17.04
C PHE A 28 0.74 2.87 -18.44
N GLU A 29 1.22 2.06 -19.38
CA GLU A 29 1.43 2.51 -20.76
C GLU A 29 0.12 2.94 -21.44
N GLN A 30 -0.98 2.22 -21.22
CA GLN A 30 -2.25 2.39 -21.94
C GLN A 30 -3.22 3.38 -21.27
N ALA A 31 -3.18 3.50 -19.94
CA ALA A 31 -4.09 4.35 -19.19
C ALA A 31 -3.76 5.84 -19.39
N ASP A 32 -4.79 6.69 -19.28
CA ASP A 32 -4.60 8.14 -19.22
C ASP A 32 -3.98 8.57 -17.88
N ALA A 33 -3.49 9.81 -17.80
CA ALA A 33 -2.75 10.30 -16.63
C ALA A 33 -3.57 10.24 -15.33
N GLU A 34 -4.89 10.48 -15.40
CA GLU A 34 -5.77 10.47 -14.23
C GLU A 34 -6.04 9.03 -13.75
N ASP A 35 -6.30 8.10 -14.66
CA ASP A 35 -6.51 6.69 -14.36
C ASP A 35 -5.23 6.03 -13.82
N ARG A 36 -4.04 6.44 -14.30
CA ARG A 36 -2.75 6.03 -13.72
C ARG A 36 -2.65 6.45 -12.25
N LEU A 37 -2.92 7.72 -11.96
CA LEU A 37 -2.86 8.26 -10.59
C LEU A 37 -3.86 7.54 -9.67
N TRP A 38 -5.10 7.37 -10.11
CA TRP A 38 -6.11 6.65 -9.34
C TRP A 38 -5.74 5.19 -9.11
N THR A 39 -5.12 4.54 -10.08
CA THR A 39 -4.61 3.18 -9.91
C THR A 39 -3.53 3.12 -8.82
N VAL A 40 -2.55 4.03 -8.86
CA VAL A 40 -1.53 4.15 -7.79
C VAL A 40 -2.20 4.40 -6.44
N ALA A 41 -3.20 5.28 -6.37
CA ALA A 41 -3.92 5.59 -5.14
C ALA A 41 -4.67 4.37 -4.57
N ILE A 42 -5.45 3.67 -5.39
CA ILE A 42 -6.27 2.52 -4.97
C ILE A 42 -5.40 1.37 -4.43
N LEU A 43 -4.28 1.11 -5.12
CA LEU A 43 -3.32 0.07 -4.75
C LEU A 43 -2.48 0.47 -3.53
N SER A 44 -2.21 1.77 -3.34
CA SER A 44 -1.59 2.33 -2.12
C SER A 44 -2.59 2.56 -0.97
N HIS A 45 -3.78 1.94 -1.05
CA HIS A 45 -4.83 2.04 -0.04
C HIS A 45 -5.41 3.46 0.21
N ARG A 46 -5.23 4.38 -0.73
CA ARG A 46 -5.88 5.72 -0.81
C ARG A 46 -7.14 5.63 -1.67
N ARG A 47 -8.22 5.11 -1.07
CA ARG A 47 -9.48 4.78 -1.76
C ARG A 47 -10.57 5.79 -1.44
N PRO A 48 -11.58 5.96 -2.31
CA PRO A 48 -12.77 6.74 -1.97
C PRO A 48 -13.42 6.19 -0.70
N ARG A 49 -13.99 7.09 0.09
CA ARG A 49 -14.76 6.70 1.29
C ARG A 49 -16.00 5.93 0.85
N ARG A 50 -16.43 4.99 1.69
CA ARG A 50 -17.67 4.25 1.48
C ARG A 50 -18.85 5.22 1.53
N THR A 51 -19.55 5.39 0.42
CA THR A 51 -20.69 6.29 0.30
C THR A 51 -22.04 5.59 0.45
N VAL A 52 -22.08 4.26 0.36
CA VAL A 52 -23.33 3.48 0.37
C VAL A 52 -23.29 2.28 1.32
N ASN A 53 -24.42 2.03 1.98
CA ASN A 53 -24.61 0.90 2.87
C ASN A 53 -24.73 -0.41 2.08
N SER A 54 -24.07 -1.47 2.55
CA SER A 54 -24.07 -2.80 1.95
C SER A 54 -25.44 -3.45 2.02
N THR A 55 -26.22 -3.16 3.05
CA THR A 55 -27.61 -3.66 3.16
C THR A 55 -28.46 -3.12 2.01
N LEU A 56 -28.32 -1.83 1.69
CA LEU A 56 -29.00 -1.23 0.54
C LEU A 56 -28.55 -1.86 -0.77
N LEU A 57 -27.24 -2.06 -0.95
CA LEU A 57 -26.70 -2.72 -2.16
C LEU A 57 -27.26 -4.15 -2.35
N ARG A 58 -27.42 -4.93 -1.26
CA ARG A 58 -28.05 -6.26 -1.31
C ARG A 58 -29.51 -6.17 -1.76
N THR A 59 -30.28 -5.27 -1.14
CA THR A 59 -31.69 -5.06 -1.47
C THR A 59 -31.85 -4.67 -2.94
N TRP A 60 -31.11 -3.66 -3.40
CA TRP A 60 -31.21 -3.19 -4.78
C TRP A 60 -30.72 -4.22 -5.80
N ALA A 61 -29.70 -5.01 -5.46
CA ALA A 61 -29.24 -6.11 -6.32
C ALA A 61 -30.30 -7.21 -6.44
N ALA A 62 -30.93 -7.62 -5.33
CA ALA A 62 -31.99 -8.61 -5.34
C ALA A 62 -33.21 -8.14 -6.14
N GLU A 63 -33.64 -6.90 -5.94
CA GLU A 63 -34.73 -6.26 -6.70
C GLU A 63 -34.42 -6.21 -8.20
N MET A 64 -33.22 -5.75 -8.59
CA MET A 64 -32.82 -5.64 -9.99
C MET A 64 -32.64 -7.03 -10.65
N ALA A 65 -32.23 -8.03 -9.89
CA ALA A 65 -32.14 -9.42 -10.35
C ALA A 65 -33.51 -10.12 -10.42
N GLY A 66 -34.57 -9.52 -9.85
CA GLY A 66 -35.90 -10.12 -9.80
C GLY A 66 -35.98 -11.34 -8.88
N ILE A 67 -35.14 -11.39 -7.84
CA ILE A 67 -35.10 -12.49 -6.86
C ILE A 67 -35.43 -11.99 -5.44
N PRO A 68 -36.04 -12.82 -4.58
CA PRO A 68 -36.22 -12.47 -3.18
C PRO A 68 -34.89 -12.21 -2.47
N LEU A 69 -34.87 -11.26 -1.53
CA LEU A 69 -33.64 -10.91 -0.78
C LEU A 69 -33.01 -12.12 -0.07
N TRP A 70 -33.83 -12.98 0.54
CA TRP A 70 -33.32 -14.19 1.22
C TRP A 70 -32.53 -15.10 0.27
N LEU A 71 -32.93 -15.21 -1.00
CA LEU A 71 -32.25 -16.05 -1.98
C LEU A 71 -30.90 -15.43 -2.39
N PHE A 72 -30.85 -14.10 -2.48
CA PHE A 72 -29.58 -13.39 -2.68
C PHE A 72 -28.64 -13.60 -1.49
N GLU A 73 -29.14 -13.52 -0.26
CA GLU A 73 -28.35 -13.71 0.96
C GLU A 73 -27.80 -15.13 1.08
N GLU A 74 -28.61 -16.15 0.81
CA GLU A 74 -28.15 -17.55 0.73
C GLU A 74 -27.08 -17.74 -0.36
N SER A 75 -27.26 -17.12 -1.54
CA SER A 75 -26.28 -17.17 -2.62
C SER A 75 -24.95 -16.50 -2.22
N TYR A 76 -25.02 -15.37 -1.51
CA TYR A 76 -23.84 -14.68 -1.01
C TYR A 76 -23.00 -15.56 -0.08
N HIS A 77 -23.61 -16.40 0.76
CA HIS A 77 -22.87 -17.31 1.64
C HIS A 77 -22.02 -18.34 0.89
N ILE A 78 -22.43 -18.72 -0.33
CA ILE A 78 -21.65 -19.62 -1.19
C ILE A 78 -20.52 -18.87 -1.91
N VAL A 79 -20.76 -17.64 -2.36
CA VAL A 79 -19.76 -16.83 -3.09
C VAL A 79 -18.69 -16.28 -2.15
N GLY A 80 -19.07 -15.83 -0.96
CA GLY A 80 -18.15 -15.29 0.05
C GLY A 80 -17.68 -13.84 -0.17
N ASP A 81 -17.90 -13.26 -1.34
CA ASP A 81 -17.65 -11.85 -1.65
C ASP A 81 -18.94 -11.17 -2.15
N LEU A 82 -19.35 -10.08 -1.49
CA LEU A 82 -20.58 -9.38 -1.84
C LEU A 82 -20.50 -8.70 -3.22
N SER A 83 -19.32 -8.24 -3.62
CA SER A 83 -19.13 -7.55 -4.90
C SER A 83 -19.34 -8.52 -6.05
N GLU A 84 -18.84 -9.74 -5.88
CA GLU A 84 -19.00 -10.86 -6.80
C GLU A 84 -20.42 -11.41 -6.79
N ALA A 85 -21.05 -11.58 -5.63
CA ALA A 85 -22.45 -12.00 -5.54
C ALA A 85 -23.38 -11.03 -6.29
N ILE A 86 -23.18 -9.72 -6.14
CA ILE A 86 -23.91 -8.71 -6.93
C ILE A 86 -23.59 -8.86 -8.42
N ALA A 87 -22.32 -8.95 -8.81
CA ALA A 87 -21.93 -9.03 -10.22
C ALA A 87 -22.50 -10.27 -10.93
N LEU A 88 -22.60 -11.41 -10.22
CA LEU A 88 -23.18 -12.67 -10.71
C LEU A 88 -24.71 -12.65 -10.77
N ALA A 89 -25.37 -12.07 -9.75
CA ALA A 89 -26.83 -12.10 -9.65
C ALA A 89 -27.53 -11.16 -10.64
N LEU A 90 -26.89 -10.05 -11.00
CA LEU A 90 -27.49 -9.03 -11.84
C LEU A 90 -27.65 -9.49 -13.31
N PRO A 91 -28.75 -9.11 -13.98
CA PRO A 91 -28.99 -9.48 -15.37
C PRO A 91 -27.91 -8.92 -16.31
N ARG A 92 -27.79 -9.50 -17.51
CA ARG A 92 -26.82 -9.01 -18.52
C ARG A 92 -26.99 -7.51 -18.77
N GLN A 93 -25.86 -6.83 -18.94
CA GLN A 93 -25.85 -5.40 -19.26
C GLN A 93 -26.70 -5.11 -20.50
N GLN A 94 -27.41 -4.00 -20.48
CA GLN A 94 -28.23 -3.56 -21.62
C GLN A 94 -27.53 -2.48 -22.43
N THR A 95 -26.64 -1.72 -21.79
CA THR A 95 -25.86 -0.64 -22.41
C THR A 95 -24.39 -0.82 -22.10
N GLU A 96 -23.54 -0.20 -22.93
CA GLU A 96 -22.11 -0.09 -22.67
C GLU A 96 -21.77 1.33 -22.25
N ASN A 97 -20.89 1.45 -21.26
CA ASN A 97 -20.43 2.75 -20.77
C ASN A 97 -18.89 2.83 -20.77
N PRO A 98 -18.28 3.50 -21.77
CA PRO A 98 -16.83 3.50 -21.96
C PRO A 98 -16.09 4.44 -21.00
N ARG A 99 -16.73 4.95 -19.94
CA ARG A 99 -16.13 5.93 -19.02
C ARG A 99 -14.91 5.37 -18.28
N SER A 100 -13.93 6.24 -18.03
CA SER A 100 -12.63 5.94 -17.39
C SER A 100 -12.78 5.52 -15.92
N LEU A 101 -11.71 4.99 -15.32
CA LEU A 101 -11.70 4.70 -13.87
C LEU A 101 -11.98 5.98 -13.07
N THR A 102 -11.32 7.06 -13.44
CA THR A 102 -11.43 8.38 -12.80
C THR A 102 -12.87 8.86 -12.74
N TYR A 103 -13.61 8.77 -13.86
CA TYR A 103 -15.03 9.10 -13.89
C TYR A 103 -15.82 8.32 -12.82
N TRP A 104 -15.61 7.01 -12.71
CA TRP A 104 -16.34 6.18 -11.75
C TRP A 104 -15.91 6.41 -10.30
N ILE A 105 -14.68 6.85 -10.05
CA ILE A 105 -14.26 7.29 -8.71
C ILE A 105 -14.98 8.57 -8.32
N GLU A 106 -15.02 9.56 -9.21
CA GLU A 106 -15.77 10.80 -8.97
C GLU A 106 -17.27 10.56 -8.85
N TYR A 107 -17.79 9.61 -9.65
CA TYR A 107 -19.16 9.12 -9.53
C TYR A 107 -19.43 8.54 -8.14
N ILE A 108 -18.56 7.65 -7.63
CA ILE A 108 -18.72 7.07 -6.28
C ILE A 108 -18.67 8.16 -5.19
N LYS A 109 -17.79 9.16 -5.34
CA LYS A 109 -17.71 10.30 -4.41
C LYS A 109 -18.99 11.13 -4.40
N SER A 110 -19.55 11.43 -5.58
CA SER A 110 -20.75 12.26 -5.70
C SER A 110 -21.98 11.62 -5.06
N LEU A 111 -22.05 10.28 -5.03
CA LEU A 111 -23.10 9.54 -4.32
C LEU A 111 -23.21 9.93 -2.84
N GLY A 112 -22.13 10.38 -2.19
CA GLY A 112 -22.14 10.74 -0.78
C GLY A 112 -23.14 11.85 -0.42
N GLN A 113 -23.48 12.72 -1.38
CA GLN A 113 -24.36 13.88 -1.17
C GLN A 113 -25.83 13.62 -1.53
N LEU A 114 -26.15 12.45 -2.08
CA LEU A 114 -27.47 12.13 -2.59
C LEU A 114 -28.37 11.48 -1.54
N GLU A 115 -29.68 11.62 -1.72
CA GLU A 115 -30.66 10.88 -0.93
C GLU A 115 -30.72 9.40 -1.34
N GLU A 116 -31.31 8.55 -0.51
CA GLU A 116 -31.33 7.10 -0.75
C GLU A 116 -31.95 6.72 -2.10
N GLY A 117 -33.07 7.35 -2.47
CA GLY A 117 -33.75 7.09 -3.74
C GLY A 117 -32.89 7.43 -4.96
N GLU A 118 -32.19 8.56 -4.92
CA GLU A 118 -31.27 8.99 -5.97
C GLU A 118 -30.04 8.08 -6.04
N LYS A 119 -29.48 7.67 -4.89
CA LYS A 119 -28.39 6.67 -4.83
C LYS A 119 -28.79 5.37 -5.51
N LYS A 120 -30.00 4.89 -5.25
CA LYS A 120 -30.54 3.65 -5.84
C LYS A 120 -30.63 3.77 -7.36
N GLU A 121 -31.18 4.86 -7.87
CA GLU A 121 -31.30 5.10 -9.31
C GLU A 121 -29.93 5.16 -9.99
N GLN A 122 -29.01 5.92 -9.40
CA GLN A 122 -27.64 6.05 -9.91
C GLN A 122 -26.92 4.70 -9.94
N ILE A 123 -26.95 3.93 -8.85
CA ILE A 123 -26.26 2.63 -8.78
C ILE A 123 -26.85 1.59 -9.73
N THR A 124 -28.17 1.50 -9.81
CA THR A 124 -28.81 0.54 -10.73
C THR A 124 -28.55 0.92 -12.19
N SER A 125 -28.53 2.22 -12.52
CA SER A 125 -28.11 2.72 -13.83
C SER A 125 -26.65 2.35 -14.15
N ALA A 126 -25.74 2.58 -13.19
CA ALA A 126 -24.33 2.21 -13.33
C ALA A 126 -24.17 0.70 -13.59
N TRP A 127 -24.80 -0.15 -12.79
CA TRP A 127 -24.79 -1.60 -12.98
C TRP A 127 -25.35 -2.04 -14.34
N ASN A 128 -26.43 -1.42 -14.82
CA ASN A 128 -27.03 -1.77 -16.11
C ASN A 128 -26.08 -1.48 -17.30
N SER A 129 -25.10 -0.61 -17.08
CA SER A 129 -24.14 -0.15 -18.07
C SER A 129 -22.74 -0.79 -18.00
N MET A 130 -22.57 -1.79 -17.13
CA MET A 130 -21.29 -2.44 -16.82
C MET A 130 -21.34 -3.95 -17.03
N GLY A 131 -20.25 -4.51 -17.53
CA GLY A 131 -20.07 -5.96 -17.67
C GLY A 131 -19.81 -6.63 -16.33
N TYR A 132 -19.67 -7.96 -16.34
CA TYR A 132 -19.40 -8.74 -15.11
C TYR A 132 -18.20 -8.20 -14.31
N THR A 133 -17.03 -8.12 -14.95
CA THR A 133 -15.79 -7.68 -14.29
C THR A 133 -15.86 -6.22 -13.86
N GLU A 134 -16.47 -5.35 -14.68
CA GLU A 134 -16.62 -3.93 -14.35
C GLU A 134 -17.53 -3.74 -13.13
N ARG A 135 -18.65 -4.48 -13.04
CA ARG A 135 -19.54 -4.49 -11.87
C ARG A 135 -18.80 -4.97 -10.63
N LEU A 136 -18.05 -6.08 -10.74
CA LEU A 136 -17.26 -6.62 -9.66
C LEU A 136 -16.29 -5.56 -9.10
N VAL A 137 -15.54 -4.92 -9.99
CA VAL A 137 -14.56 -3.89 -9.62
C VAL A 137 -15.25 -2.65 -9.04
N PHE A 138 -16.29 -2.14 -9.70
CA PHE A 138 -17.08 -1.01 -9.21
C PHE A 138 -17.61 -1.27 -7.80
N ASN A 139 -18.19 -2.44 -7.57
CA ASN A 139 -18.70 -2.87 -6.27
C ASN A 139 -17.60 -2.97 -5.19
N LYS A 140 -16.40 -3.42 -5.55
CA LYS A 140 -15.25 -3.41 -4.62
C LYS A 140 -14.80 -1.99 -4.27
N LEU A 141 -14.89 -1.04 -5.20
CA LEU A 141 -14.52 0.36 -5.00
C LEU A 141 -15.53 1.07 -4.08
N ILE A 142 -16.83 1.00 -4.38
CA ILE A 142 -17.90 1.61 -3.57
C ILE A 142 -17.95 1.08 -2.13
N MET A 143 -17.68 -0.21 -1.92
CA MET A 143 -17.67 -0.81 -0.59
C MET A 143 -16.35 -0.61 0.17
N GLY A 144 -15.31 -0.08 -0.48
CA GLY A 144 -13.98 0.13 0.11
C GLY A 144 -13.13 -1.14 0.30
N GLY A 145 -13.67 -2.31 -0.08
CA GLY A 145 -13.11 -3.64 0.12
C GLY A 145 -12.11 -4.11 -0.95
N PHE A 146 -11.45 -3.21 -1.67
CA PHE A 146 -10.57 -3.59 -2.78
C PHE A 146 -9.32 -4.34 -2.29
N ARG A 147 -9.13 -5.62 -2.60
CA ARG A 147 -7.91 -6.38 -2.25
C ARG A 147 -7.59 -7.32 -3.39
N ILE A 148 -6.42 -7.17 -4.00
CA ILE A 148 -6.03 -7.93 -5.20
C ILE A 148 -4.60 -8.50 -5.14
N GLY A 149 -4.04 -8.60 -3.93
CA GLY A 149 -2.70 -9.18 -3.72
C GLY A 149 -1.59 -8.45 -4.46
N VAL A 150 -1.65 -7.11 -4.49
CA VAL A 150 -0.57 -6.24 -4.97
C VAL A 150 -0.02 -5.50 -3.75
N SER A 151 1.25 -5.72 -3.44
CA SER A 151 1.96 -4.97 -2.40
C SER A 151 2.48 -3.64 -2.94
N GLN A 152 2.84 -2.72 -2.03
CA GLN A 152 3.46 -1.45 -2.40
C GLN A 152 4.77 -1.68 -3.17
N LYS A 153 5.62 -2.62 -2.72
CA LYS A 153 6.84 -3.02 -3.45
C LYS A 153 6.56 -3.49 -4.88
N LEU A 154 5.49 -4.26 -5.09
CA LEU A 154 5.13 -4.73 -6.44
C LEU A 154 4.71 -3.57 -7.35
N MET A 155 3.91 -2.63 -6.83
CA MET A 155 3.53 -1.42 -7.57
C MET A 155 4.74 -0.54 -7.89
N VAL A 156 5.68 -0.36 -6.94
CA VAL A 156 6.94 0.38 -7.17
C VAL A 156 7.74 -0.27 -8.30
N ARG A 157 7.91 -1.60 -8.29
CA ARG A 157 8.55 -2.35 -9.38
C ARG A 157 7.90 -2.10 -10.74
N ALA A 158 6.56 -2.11 -10.79
CA ALA A 158 5.82 -1.88 -12.03
C ALA A 158 5.98 -0.45 -12.56
N LEU A 159 5.98 0.54 -11.67
CA LEU A 159 6.25 1.93 -12.04
C LEU A 159 7.70 2.13 -12.48
N SER A 160 8.66 1.44 -11.85
CA SER A 160 10.07 1.47 -12.27
C SER A 160 10.22 0.89 -13.68
N GLN A 161 9.58 -0.25 -13.96
CA GLN A 161 9.56 -0.84 -15.30
C GLN A 161 8.92 0.07 -16.36
N TYR A 162 7.85 0.79 -16.00
CA TYR A 162 7.17 1.73 -16.90
C TYR A 162 7.96 3.03 -17.15
N THR A 163 8.55 3.60 -16.11
CA THR A 163 9.17 4.95 -16.16
C THR A 163 10.68 4.93 -16.35
N GLY A 164 11.35 3.81 -16.06
CA GLY A 164 12.80 3.71 -15.96
C GLY A 164 13.40 4.35 -14.70
N ILE A 165 12.58 4.85 -13.76
CA ILE A 165 13.04 5.50 -12.53
C ILE A 165 13.38 4.43 -11.47
N ASP A 166 14.41 4.69 -10.66
CA ASP A 166 14.85 3.78 -9.58
C ASP A 166 13.72 3.48 -8.58
N GLU A 167 13.65 2.24 -8.12
CA GLU A 167 12.60 1.77 -7.20
C GLU A 167 12.60 2.56 -5.88
N ASN A 168 13.77 2.95 -5.34
CA ASN A 168 13.83 3.69 -4.09
C ASN A 168 13.24 5.10 -4.23
N ILE A 169 13.50 5.75 -5.37
CA ILE A 169 12.94 7.07 -5.70
C ILE A 169 11.40 6.97 -5.76
N LEU A 170 10.88 5.99 -6.49
CA LEU A 170 9.43 5.80 -6.63
C LEU A 170 8.76 5.41 -5.31
N ALA A 171 9.40 4.57 -4.50
CA ALA A 171 8.90 4.19 -3.18
C ALA A 171 8.76 5.41 -2.27
N HIS A 172 9.75 6.31 -2.25
CA HIS A 172 9.70 7.57 -1.52
C HIS A 172 8.51 8.44 -1.97
N ARG A 173 8.41 8.71 -3.28
CA ARG A 173 7.38 9.60 -3.82
C ARG A 173 5.96 9.13 -3.50
N ILE A 174 5.69 7.81 -3.57
CA ILE A 174 4.34 7.27 -3.36
C ILE A 174 3.97 7.18 -1.86
N MET A 175 4.96 7.09 -0.97
CA MET A 175 4.72 7.00 0.46
C MET A 175 4.35 8.35 1.09
N GLY A 176 4.77 9.47 0.48
CA GLY A 176 4.48 10.81 0.97
C GLY A 176 2.99 11.11 1.19
N ASN A 177 2.70 12.21 1.87
CA ASN A 177 1.32 12.67 2.09
C ASN A 177 0.78 13.39 0.86
N TRP A 178 0.17 12.65 -0.06
CA TRP A 178 -0.47 13.19 -1.25
C TRP A 178 -1.95 12.79 -1.32
N ASP A 179 -2.74 13.65 -1.98
CA ASP A 179 -4.15 13.42 -2.29
C ASP A 179 -4.32 13.28 -3.82
N PRO A 180 -4.90 12.18 -4.32
CA PRO A 180 -5.21 12.03 -5.75
C PRO A 180 -6.13 13.13 -6.32
N ALA A 181 -6.84 13.89 -5.49
CA ALA A 181 -7.65 15.02 -5.93
C ALA A 181 -6.83 16.31 -6.17
N GLU A 182 -5.66 16.44 -5.54
CA GLU A 182 -4.82 17.65 -5.59
C GLU A 182 -3.48 17.42 -6.31
N THR A 183 -3.18 16.16 -6.62
CA THR A 183 -1.89 15.73 -7.21
C THR A 183 -2.12 15.25 -8.64
N SER A 184 -1.08 15.31 -9.48
CA SER A 184 -1.08 14.69 -10.81
C SER A 184 -0.12 13.51 -10.86
N PHE A 185 -0.33 12.58 -11.80
CA PHE A 185 0.66 11.51 -12.05
C PHE A 185 2.03 12.09 -12.41
N GLU A 186 2.06 13.17 -13.21
CA GLU A 186 3.29 13.87 -13.59
C GLU A 186 4.05 14.36 -12.35
N SER A 187 3.41 15.16 -11.50
CA SER A 187 4.03 15.71 -10.29
C SER A 187 4.45 14.65 -9.29
N LEU A 188 3.71 13.54 -9.18
CA LEU A 188 3.99 12.47 -8.22
C LEU A 188 5.07 11.51 -8.72
N ILE A 189 5.11 11.18 -10.02
CA ILE A 189 5.86 10.04 -10.55
C ILE A 189 6.89 10.43 -11.61
N LEU A 190 6.77 11.58 -12.27
CA LEU A 190 7.68 11.94 -13.37
C LEU A 190 8.54 13.15 -13.02
N THR A 191 8.01 14.11 -12.28
CA THR A 191 8.76 15.27 -11.80
C THR A 191 9.80 14.84 -10.78
N LYS A 192 11.05 15.28 -11.01
CA LYS A 192 12.15 15.07 -10.08
C LYS A 192 11.94 15.92 -8.83
N ASP A 193 11.73 15.26 -7.70
CA ASP A 193 11.68 15.84 -6.37
C ASP A 193 13.12 16.14 -5.89
N PRO A 194 13.44 17.37 -5.46
CA PRO A 194 14.72 17.72 -4.85
C PRO A 194 15.09 16.90 -3.59
N LEU A 195 14.13 16.16 -3.03
CA LEU A 195 14.29 15.29 -1.86
C LEU A 195 14.64 13.82 -2.22
N GLU A 196 14.74 13.47 -3.49
CA GLU A 196 15.02 12.07 -3.90
C GLU A 196 16.35 11.54 -3.40
N ASP A 197 17.39 12.36 -3.49
CA ASP A 197 18.74 11.96 -3.05
C ASP A 197 18.81 11.84 -1.52
N ILE A 198 18.00 12.59 -0.78
CA ILE A 198 18.11 12.64 0.68
C ILE A 198 17.46 11.44 1.37
N SER A 199 16.48 10.80 0.74
CA SER A 199 15.79 9.64 1.32
C SER A 199 16.49 8.32 1.01
N LYS A 200 17.44 8.28 0.08
CA LYS A 200 18.05 7.03 -0.41
C LYS A 200 18.84 6.30 0.69
N PRO A 201 18.56 5.00 0.94
CA PRO A 201 19.33 4.19 1.88
C PRO A 201 20.66 3.73 1.29
N TYR A 202 21.61 3.40 2.16
CA TYR A 202 22.81 2.65 1.77
C TYR A 202 22.47 1.16 1.61
N PRO A 203 23.24 0.40 0.81
CA PRO A 203 23.09 -1.05 0.74
C PRO A 203 23.23 -1.70 2.13
N PHE A 204 22.32 -2.61 2.46
CA PHE A 204 22.39 -3.36 3.73
C PHE A 204 23.50 -4.43 3.64
N TYR A 205 24.64 -4.19 4.31
CA TYR A 205 25.76 -5.13 4.33
C TYR A 205 25.39 -6.41 5.10
N LEU A 206 25.64 -7.58 4.52
CA LEU A 206 25.20 -8.86 5.07
C LEU A 206 26.29 -9.52 5.92
N ALA A 207 25.87 -10.14 7.02
CA ALA A 207 26.70 -11.03 7.81
C ALA A 207 26.43 -12.49 7.40
N TYR A 208 27.48 -13.29 7.36
CA TYR A 208 27.42 -14.72 7.08
C TYR A 208 27.67 -15.49 8.38
N ALA A 209 27.08 -16.67 8.50
CA ALA A 209 27.41 -17.56 9.60
C ALA A 209 28.87 -18.00 9.47
N LEU A 210 29.54 -18.21 10.60
CA LEU A 210 30.84 -18.85 10.62
C LEU A 210 30.69 -20.29 10.12
N GLU A 211 31.51 -20.67 9.15
CA GLU A 211 31.56 -22.05 8.63
C GLU A 211 32.47 -22.94 9.48
N ASP A 212 33.57 -22.35 9.98
CA ASP A 212 34.59 -23.00 10.80
C ASP A 212 34.52 -22.58 12.28
N ASP A 213 35.30 -23.26 13.11
CA ASP A 213 35.38 -23.00 14.54
C ASP A 213 36.04 -21.63 14.83
N PRO A 214 35.61 -20.89 15.88
CA PRO A 214 36.07 -19.51 16.14
C PRO A 214 37.58 -19.36 16.37
N GLU A 215 38.28 -20.44 16.71
CA GLU A 215 39.73 -20.49 16.91
C GLU A 215 40.51 -20.04 15.67
N GLU A 216 39.93 -20.16 14.46
CA GLU A 216 40.55 -19.73 13.21
C GLU A 216 40.43 -18.23 12.93
N LEU A 217 39.60 -17.50 13.70
CA LEU A 217 39.35 -16.06 13.52
C LEU A 217 40.45 -15.16 14.06
N GLY A 218 41.48 -15.73 14.70
CA GLY A 218 42.54 -14.97 15.36
C GLY A 218 42.17 -14.55 16.79
N GLY A 219 42.86 -13.51 17.29
CA GLY A 219 42.73 -13.09 18.68
C GLY A 219 41.41 -12.34 18.95
N PRO A 220 40.69 -12.58 20.06
CA PRO A 220 39.44 -11.88 20.38
C PRO A 220 39.54 -10.34 20.41
N GLY A 221 40.74 -9.78 20.63
CA GLY A 221 40.99 -8.34 20.64
C GLY A 221 40.94 -7.67 19.26
N GLU A 222 40.90 -8.44 18.18
CA GLU A 222 40.78 -7.96 16.80
C GLU A 222 39.32 -7.81 16.35
N TRP A 223 38.37 -8.21 17.21
CA TRP A 223 36.96 -8.29 16.89
C TRP A 223 36.11 -7.40 17.80
N LEU A 224 35.04 -6.87 17.23
CA LEU A 224 33.93 -6.31 17.97
C LEU A 224 32.80 -7.35 18.00
N ALA A 225 32.31 -7.66 19.19
CA ALA A 225 31.22 -8.60 19.38
C ALA A 225 29.98 -7.86 19.85
N GLU A 226 28.89 -8.01 19.10
CA GLU A 226 27.61 -7.43 19.41
C GLU A 226 26.51 -8.49 19.50
N ARG A 227 25.44 -8.14 20.21
CA ARG A 227 24.29 -9.02 20.32
C ARG A 227 23.51 -9.01 19.01
N LYS A 228 23.25 -10.20 18.46
CA LYS A 228 22.27 -10.36 17.40
C LYS A 228 20.86 -10.15 17.96
N TRP A 229 20.26 -9.01 17.63
CA TRP A 229 18.92 -8.65 18.07
C TRP A 229 17.83 -9.38 17.26
N ASP A 230 16.64 -9.47 17.86
CA ASP A 230 15.44 -10.07 17.25
C ASP A 230 14.42 -8.95 16.98
N GLY A 231 14.53 -8.32 15.81
CA GLY A 231 13.73 -7.16 15.43
C GLY A 231 13.61 -7.00 13.92
N ILE A 232 13.49 -5.75 13.48
CA ILE A 232 13.59 -5.37 12.07
C ILE A 232 14.85 -4.54 11.88
N ARG A 233 15.80 -5.06 11.12
CA ARG A 233 16.91 -4.26 10.61
C ARG A 233 16.37 -3.08 9.80
N GLY A 234 16.83 -1.89 10.14
CA GLY A 234 16.50 -0.70 9.39
C GLY A 234 17.54 0.39 9.48
N GLN A 235 17.58 1.21 8.43
CA GLN A 235 18.39 2.41 8.36
C GLN A 235 17.54 3.64 8.70
N LEU A 236 18.02 4.43 9.65
CA LEU A 236 17.46 5.73 10.00
C LEU A 236 18.29 6.83 9.34
N ILE A 237 17.65 7.66 8.53
CA ILE A 237 18.30 8.69 7.71
C ILE A 237 17.74 10.06 8.12
N VAL A 238 18.61 10.98 8.51
CA VAL A 238 18.26 12.40 8.74
C VAL A 238 19.04 13.27 7.77
N ARG A 239 18.32 13.94 6.86
CA ARG A 239 18.90 14.82 5.84
C ARG A 239 17.89 15.92 5.49
N LYS A 240 18.36 17.15 5.29
CA LYS A 240 17.53 18.37 5.08
C LYS A 240 16.33 18.50 6.03
N ASP A 241 16.53 18.24 7.32
CA ASP A 241 15.53 18.30 8.39
C ASP A 241 14.36 17.32 8.23
N GLU A 242 14.54 16.30 7.37
CA GLU A 242 13.60 15.20 7.13
C GLU A 242 14.15 13.89 7.69
N LEU A 243 13.23 13.01 8.11
CA LEU A 243 13.54 11.68 8.63
C LEU A 243 13.00 10.59 7.70
N PHE A 244 13.85 9.62 7.39
CA PHE A 244 13.46 8.40 6.68
C PHE A 244 13.86 7.17 7.48
N VAL A 245 13.00 6.16 7.47
CA VAL A 245 13.30 4.85 8.08
C VAL A 245 13.07 3.80 7.03
N TRP A 246 14.13 3.12 6.61
CA TRP A 246 14.06 2.01 5.65
C TRP A 246 14.20 0.69 6.37
N SER A 247 13.36 -0.28 6.04
CA SER A 247 13.60 -1.66 6.43
C SER A 247 14.53 -2.35 5.43
N ARG A 248 15.18 -3.43 5.86
CA ARG A 248 15.99 -4.30 4.98
C ARG A 248 15.25 -4.77 3.71
N GLY A 249 13.92 -4.85 3.74
CA GLY A 249 13.11 -5.21 2.58
C GLY A 249 13.06 -4.16 1.47
N GLU A 250 13.82 -3.06 1.62
CA GLU A 250 13.74 -1.85 0.79
C GLU A 250 12.34 -1.24 0.82
N GLU A 251 11.69 -1.36 1.97
CA GLU A 251 10.41 -0.70 2.22
C GLU A 251 10.69 0.48 3.13
N LEU A 252 10.31 1.68 2.67
CA LEU A 252 10.23 2.87 3.51
C LEU A 252 9.11 2.65 4.53
N VAL A 253 9.43 2.79 5.81
CA VAL A 253 8.57 2.45 6.96
C VAL A 253 8.48 3.60 7.99
N THR A 254 8.87 4.82 7.62
CA THR A 254 8.86 6.02 8.48
C THR A 254 7.54 6.17 9.25
N ASP A 255 6.40 6.08 8.55
CA ASP A 255 5.06 6.24 9.15
C ASP A 255 4.69 5.16 10.17
N LYS A 256 5.39 4.02 10.16
CA LYS A 256 5.20 2.93 11.15
C LYS A 256 5.89 3.24 12.47
N PHE A 257 6.83 4.19 12.48
CA PHE A 257 7.67 4.54 13.62
C PHE A 257 7.58 6.02 13.98
N PRO A 258 6.38 6.53 14.33
CA PRO A 258 6.19 7.96 14.51
C PRO A 258 6.97 8.57 15.69
N GLU A 259 7.38 7.77 16.67
CA GLU A 259 8.27 8.20 17.76
C GLU A 259 9.67 8.61 17.32
N TYR A 260 10.09 8.27 16.10
CA TYR A 260 11.37 8.69 15.56
C TYR A 260 11.33 10.09 14.97
N HIS A 261 10.18 10.66 14.58
CA HIS A 261 10.09 11.99 13.96
C HIS A 261 10.87 13.10 14.69
N PRO A 262 10.90 13.18 16.04
CA PRO A 262 11.71 14.18 16.73
C PRO A 262 13.21 14.13 16.39
N LEU A 263 13.73 12.99 15.93
CA LEU A 263 15.14 12.83 15.55
C LEU A 263 15.54 13.73 14.39
N ALA A 264 14.61 14.13 13.52
CA ALA A 264 14.87 15.09 12.44
C ALA A 264 15.44 16.42 12.96
N GLY A 265 15.04 16.84 14.17
CA GLY A 265 15.54 18.06 14.81
C GLY A 265 16.60 17.82 15.89
N LEU A 266 16.93 16.57 16.20
CA LEU A 266 17.91 16.21 17.25
C LEU A 266 19.23 15.69 16.68
N LEU A 267 19.18 15.06 15.51
CA LEU A 267 20.37 14.59 14.80
C LEU A 267 20.79 15.62 13.76
N PRO A 268 22.10 15.76 13.49
CA PRO A 268 22.55 16.64 12.43
C PRO A 268 22.11 16.08 11.07
N ASN A 269 21.91 16.98 10.12
CA ASN A 269 21.69 16.62 8.73
C ASN A 269 22.88 15.84 8.17
N GLY A 270 22.61 14.83 7.34
CA GLY A 270 23.62 13.92 6.85
C GLY A 270 23.94 12.82 7.86
N THR A 271 22.94 12.30 8.57
CA THR A 271 23.12 11.19 9.51
C THR A 271 22.44 9.95 8.98
N VAL A 272 23.16 8.83 8.87
CA VAL A 272 22.59 7.52 8.58
C VAL A 272 23.04 6.49 9.59
N ILE A 273 22.10 5.96 10.35
CA ILE A 273 22.32 4.94 11.38
C ILE A 273 21.76 3.61 10.87
N ASP A 274 22.55 2.54 10.91
CA ASP A 274 22.06 1.18 10.70
C ASP A 274 21.90 0.48 12.05
N GLY A 275 20.78 -0.23 12.20
CA GLY A 275 20.39 -0.75 13.50
C GLY A 275 19.25 -1.73 13.45
N GLU A 276 18.94 -2.30 14.61
CA GLU A 276 17.77 -3.15 14.80
C GLU A 276 16.64 -2.38 15.48
N ILE A 277 15.50 -2.24 14.82
CA ILE A 277 14.27 -1.70 15.39
C ILE A 277 13.58 -2.81 16.17
N LEU A 278 13.42 -2.61 17.47
CA LEU A 278 12.82 -3.62 18.33
C LEU A 278 11.94 -2.99 19.42
N PRO A 279 10.91 -3.71 19.87
CA PRO A 279 10.05 -3.21 20.92
C PRO A 279 10.85 -3.18 22.23
N PHE A 280 10.85 -2.07 22.94
CA PHE A 280 11.73 -1.85 24.08
C PHE A 280 11.01 -1.12 25.20
N LYS A 281 10.93 -1.75 26.37
CA LYS A 281 10.18 -1.20 27.51
C LYS A 281 10.88 -1.56 28.81
N ASP A 282 10.85 -0.61 29.76
CA ASP A 282 11.40 -0.79 31.11
C ASP A 282 12.87 -1.28 31.10
N GLY A 283 13.66 -0.75 30.15
CA GLY A 283 15.09 -1.06 30.01
C GLY A 283 15.40 -2.40 29.32
N LYS A 284 14.41 -3.08 28.73
CA LYS A 284 14.59 -4.41 28.12
C LYS A 284 13.88 -4.54 26.77
N PRO A 285 14.42 -5.37 25.85
CA PRO A 285 13.71 -5.74 24.64
C PRO A 285 12.48 -6.59 24.99
N LEU A 286 11.38 -6.35 24.27
CA LEU A 286 10.21 -7.23 24.22
C LEU A 286 10.36 -8.22 23.05
N THR A 287 9.35 -9.05 22.82
CA THR A 287 9.42 -10.10 21.79
C THR A 287 9.10 -9.56 20.40
N PHE A 288 9.61 -10.21 19.35
CA PHE A 288 9.23 -9.88 17.98
C PHE A 288 7.72 -9.97 17.73
N ASN A 289 7.01 -10.87 18.42
CA ASN A 289 5.56 -10.97 18.35
C ASN A 289 4.86 -9.69 18.79
N ASP A 290 5.39 -8.98 19.79
CA ASP A 290 4.87 -7.69 20.22
C ASP A 290 5.00 -6.66 19.09
N LEU A 291 6.15 -6.66 18.39
CA LEU A 291 6.40 -5.78 17.25
C LEU A 291 5.46 -6.09 16.07
N GLN A 292 5.16 -7.37 15.81
CA GLN A 292 4.22 -7.77 14.75
C GLN A 292 2.82 -7.17 14.96
N THR A 293 2.37 -7.01 16.22
CA THR A 293 1.06 -6.38 16.52
C THR A 293 0.95 -4.93 16.05
N ARG A 294 2.11 -4.31 15.73
CA ARG A 294 2.26 -2.93 15.31
C ARG A 294 2.51 -2.80 13.81
N ILE A 295 3.51 -3.49 13.27
CA ILE A 295 3.94 -3.34 11.87
C ILE A 295 2.82 -3.66 10.89
N GLY A 296 2.02 -4.69 11.19
CA GLY A 296 0.92 -5.12 10.33
C GLY A 296 -0.28 -4.16 10.30
N ARG A 297 -0.28 -3.08 11.10
CA ARG A 297 -1.41 -2.14 11.17
C ARG A 297 -1.26 -1.02 10.17
N LYS A 298 -2.39 -0.65 9.57
CA LYS A 298 -2.47 0.53 8.68
C LYS A 298 -2.21 1.83 9.45
N ASN A 299 -2.83 1.99 10.61
CA ASN A 299 -2.69 3.18 11.47
C ASN A 299 -2.15 2.76 12.85
N VAL A 300 -1.04 3.38 13.28
CA VAL A 300 -0.47 3.16 14.60
C VAL A 300 -1.09 4.16 15.58
N THR A 301 -1.95 3.67 16.48
CA THR A 301 -2.67 4.54 17.43
C THR A 301 -1.79 4.85 18.66
N LYS A 302 -2.09 5.97 19.34
CA LYS A 302 -1.39 6.34 20.60
C LYS A 302 -1.40 5.23 21.66
N SER A 303 -2.48 4.44 21.72
CA SER A 303 -2.58 3.28 22.63
C SER A 303 -1.53 2.22 22.32
N ILE A 304 -1.28 1.95 21.03
CA ILE A 304 -0.30 0.95 20.59
C ILE A 304 1.12 1.44 20.82
N LEU A 305 1.41 2.70 20.50
CA LEU A 305 2.72 3.30 20.77
C LEU A 305 3.09 3.20 22.25
N LYS A 306 2.13 3.40 23.15
CA LYS A 306 2.33 3.24 24.59
C LYS A 306 2.47 1.78 25.03
N LYS A 307 1.77 0.86 24.36
CA LYS A 307 1.80 -0.57 24.69
C LYS A 307 3.10 -1.23 24.22
N VAL A 308 3.53 -0.90 23.00
CA VAL A 308 4.69 -1.47 22.29
C VAL A 308 5.57 -0.32 21.79
N PRO A 309 6.23 0.42 22.69
CA PRO A 309 7.24 1.40 22.31
C PRO A 309 8.40 0.69 21.60
N VAL A 310 9.04 1.34 20.63
CA VAL A 310 10.25 0.81 19.98
C VAL A 310 11.48 1.65 20.27
N ALA A 311 12.63 1.01 20.21
CA ALA A 311 13.95 1.64 20.18
C ALA A 311 14.72 1.10 18.97
N MET A 312 15.68 1.90 18.49
CA MET A 312 16.67 1.43 17.53
C MET A 312 17.93 1.08 18.30
N MET A 313 18.34 -0.18 18.24
CA MET A 313 19.66 -0.62 18.70
C MET A 313 20.63 -0.43 17.53
N ALA A 314 21.28 0.73 17.50
CA ALA A 314 22.28 1.07 16.50
C ALA A 314 23.52 0.19 16.64
N TYR A 315 24.07 -0.23 15.51
CA TYR A 315 25.34 -0.96 15.41
C TYR A 315 26.27 -0.41 14.33
N ASP A 316 25.78 0.50 13.48
CA ASP A 316 26.62 1.19 12.51
C ASP A 316 26.18 2.64 12.31
N LEU A 317 27.14 3.48 11.93
CA LEU A 317 26.94 4.87 11.53
C LEU A 317 27.54 5.03 10.13
N LEU A 318 26.68 4.95 9.13
CA LEU A 318 27.04 4.94 7.72
C LEU A 318 27.27 6.34 7.15
N GLU A 319 26.72 7.36 7.80
CA GLU A 319 26.92 8.76 7.45
C GLU A 319 26.84 9.62 8.70
N TRP A 320 27.75 10.58 8.82
CA TRP A 320 27.71 11.58 9.89
C TRP A 320 28.05 12.96 9.34
N GLN A 321 27.09 13.89 9.42
CA GLN A 321 27.24 15.24 8.87
C GLN A 321 27.57 15.27 7.36
N GLY A 322 27.18 14.22 6.64
CA GLY A 322 27.43 14.06 5.20
C GLY A 322 28.77 13.39 4.85
N GLU A 323 29.53 12.93 5.85
CA GLU A 323 30.76 12.11 5.68
C GLU A 323 30.51 10.62 5.89
#